data_AF-A0A1B2JCF9-F1
#
_entry.id   AF-A0A1B2JCF9-F1
#
_cell.length_a   1.000
_cell.length_b   1.000
_cell.length_c   1.000
_cell.angle_alpha   90.00
_cell.angle_beta   90.00
_cell.angle_gamma   90.00
#
_symmetry.space_group_name_H-M   'P 1'
#
loop_
_entity.id
_entity.type
_entity.pdbx_description
1 polymer ?
#
loop_
_entity_poly.entity_id
_entity_poly.type
_entity_poly.pdbx_seq_one_letter_code
_entity_poly.pdbx_strand_id
1 'polypeptide(L)'
;MSRRKADKKENEPEVRGPNSALTAFLREQGIDAGAIRRRYEQSLLTERNEQTSHLYEQEDESFEENEIILAAIEKRRRKRAEANADGSYSDSSFSGDDLKDSHYCMNCDREFRITVYSKKVEKDGKVGYLCIKCTRFQIEQEGRKKKAAFEARKKRKKLASALLNRQELKIPSLQDICIKLLSTHIDDVHALGDISVVSMNKISRILSKNRSLNNRTMMLFLDATLKHLEFWDCSNIDMAYLDKITTFCPKLESITLNMCGQLHNSNLISFAQNLLSLNSVVLNGPFLISEPTWIQFFELMNEKLRLFHVSNTHRFSDQCLQSLLTNCGGRLESLSLSRLDGLSSKAAYDVLPYHLKNLKLLDLSNPFKENLIDDNLIISILSVNGGSIETLLLDGCSGLTDLFLVKGVKKFCPFLKRISLESLDQVTDNGFTQLFDGWNINSGLIEVNLKRCSGLTDRGLFTFLSHSASSLVSLNLNSVYSLSRTLFETLSRTLRFPLLTTLDLGFVRSVDDKAIAILSRICPKLKELEVYGNNRCTQRARIRRGLKVLGRQSDSI
;
A
#
# COMPACT_ATOMS: atom_id res chain seq x y z
N MET A 1 -27.46 16.91 -77.25
CA MET A 1 -28.03 18.25 -76.94
C MET A 1 -27.75 18.58 -75.47
N SER A 2 -27.15 19.75 -75.22
CA SER A 2 -27.02 20.53 -73.96
C SER A 2 -26.66 19.81 -72.64
N ARG A 3 -25.41 19.94 -72.16
CA ARG A 3 -24.82 21.03 -71.34
C ARG A 3 -25.22 21.02 -69.85
N ARG A 4 -24.23 20.82 -68.97
CA ARG A 4 -23.80 21.71 -67.84
C ARG A 4 -22.61 21.05 -67.13
N LYS A 5 -21.39 21.52 -67.41
CA LYS A 5 -20.56 22.48 -66.64
C LYS A 5 -20.15 21.95 -65.25
N ALA A 6 -18.85 21.65 -65.16
CA ALA A 6 -18.10 21.41 -63.94
C ALA A 6 -17.82 22.71 -63.20
N ASP A 7 -17.74 22.64 -61.87
CA ASP A 7 -16.91 23.51 -61.06
C ASP A 7 -16.17 22.65 -60.01
N LYS A 8 -14.85 22.80 -59.97
CA LYS A 8 -13.91 22.18 -59.04
C LYS A 8 -13.94 22.94 -57.70
N LYS A 9 -14.03 22.22 -56.58
CA LYS A 9 -13.50 22.66 -55.28
C LYS A 9 -12.62 21.57 -54.71
N GLU A 10 -11.41 21.95 -54.31
CA GLU A 10 -10.36 21.12 -53.76
C GLU A 10 -10.55 20.85 -52.26
N ASN A 11 -10.41 19.56 -51.90
CA ASN A 11 -9.90 18.95 -50.67
C ASN A 11 -10.15 19.57 -49.27
N GLU A 12 -11.11 18.98 -48.54
CA GLU A 12 -10.97 18.66 -47.10
C GLU A 12 -11.33 17.17 -46.90
N PRO A 13 -10.57 16.37 -46.11
CA PRO A 13 -10.97 15.01 -45.82
C PRO A 13 -12.00 14.97 -44.68
N GLU A 14 -13.17 14.50 -45.07
CA GLU A 14 -14.30 14.08 -44.27
C GLU A 14 -13.91 12.93 -43.30
N VAL A 15 -14.24 13.06 -42.00
CA VAL A 15 -14.43 11.91 -41.12
C VAL A 15 -15.74 12.10 -40.36
N ARG A 16 -16.79 11.47 -40.87
CA ARG A 16 -18.08 11.30 -40.18
C ARG A 16 -18.01 10.02 -39.32
N GLY A 17 -18.28 10.19 -38.03
CA GLY A 17 -18.65 9.12 -37.10
C GLY A 17 -19.94 9.50 -36.36
N PRO A 18 -20.70 8.54 -35.82
CA PRO A 18 -22.06 8.78 -35.35
C PRO A 18 -22.07 9.70 -34.12
N ASN A 19 -22.95 10.69 -34.13
CA ASN A 19 -23.27 11.49 -32.95
C ASN A 19 -23.96 10.59 -31.91
N SER A 20 -23.15 9.88 -31.12
CA SER A 20 -23.57 9.08 -29.98
C SER A 20 -24.29 9.94 -28.94
N ALA A 21 -25.37 9.41 -28.36
CA ALA A 21 -26.11 10.02 -27.24
C ALA A 21 -25.19 10.38 -26.06
N LEU A 22 -24.05 9.70 -25.93
CA LEU A 22 -23.02 9.98 -24.93
C LEU A 22 -22.34 11.34 -25.18
N THR A 23 -22.12 11.71 -26.44
CA THR A 23 -21.46 12.97 -26.84
C THR A 23 -22.37 14.18 -26.64
N ALA A 24 -23.69 14.00 -26.68
CA ALA A 24 -24.68 15.02 -26.34
C ALA A 24 -24.80 15.19 -24.81
N PHE A 25 -24.86 14.08 -24.06
CA PHE A 25 -24.92 14.08 -22.59
C PHE A 25 -23.67 14.71 -21.96
N LEU A 26 -22.47 14.39 -22.46
CA LEU A 26 -21.21 14.97 -21.96
C LEU A 26 -21.14 16.49 -22.22
N ARG A 27 -21.80 16.99 -23.27
CA ARG A 27 -21.86 18.42 -23.59
C ARG A 27 -22.86 19.17 -22.69
N GLU A 28 -24.00 18.57 -22.37
CA GLU A 28 -24.95 19.10 -21.38
C GLU A 28 -24.38 19.14 -19.96
N GLN A 29 -23.49 18.20 -19.62
CA GLN A 29 -22.78 18.17 -18.33
C GLN A 29 -21.49 19.03 -18.32
N GLY A 30 -21.19 19.78 -19.39
CA GLY A 30 -20.05 20.69 -19.45
C GLY A 30 -18.67 20.01 -19.55
N ILE A 31 -18.62 18.75 -19.98
CA ILE A 31 -17.39 17.95 -20.07
C ILE A 31 -16.84 18.02 -21.50
N ASP A 32 -15.93 18.98 -21.74
CA ASP A 32 -15.22 19.15 -23.01
C ASP A 32 -13.99 18.22 -23.10
N ALA A 33 -13.96 17.35 -24.11
CA ALA A 33 -12.83 16.46 -24.39
C ALA A 33 -11.53 17.25 -24.68
N GLY A 34 -11.64 18.46 -25.23
CA GLY A 34 -10.52 19.37 -25.43
C GLY A 34 -9.94 19.92 -24.12
N ALA A 35 -10.77 20.08 -23.08
CA ALA A 35 -10.33 20.48 -21.75
C ALA A 35 -9.66 19.33 -20.99
N ILE A 36 -10.11 18.09 -21.18
CA ILE A 36 -9.49 16.89 -20.59
C ILE A 36 -8.11 16.64 -21.20
N ARG A 37 -7.99 16.74 -22.53
CA ARG A 37 -6.71 16.62 -23.22
C ARG A 37 -5.72 17.70 -22.81
N ARG A 38 -6.17 18.95 -22.68
CA ARG A 38 -5.33 20.06 -22.16
C ARG A 38 -4.89 19.85 -20.71
N ARG A 39 -5.73 19.25 -19.85
CA ARG A 39 -5.34 18.89 -18.48
C ARG A 39 -4.34 17.75 -18.43
N TYR A 40 -4.47 16.76 -19.32
CA TYR A 40 -3.52 15.66 -19.43
C TYR A 40 -2.17 16.13 -19.99
N GLU A 41 -2.18 17.00 -21.00
CA GLU A 41 -0.97 17.63 -21.54
C GLU A 41 -0.33 18.56 -20.49
N GLN A 42 -1.12 19.29 -19.68
CA GLN A 42 -0.62 20.03 -18.52
C GLN A 42 -0.06 19.13 -17.41
N SER A 43 -0.66 17.96 -17.12
CA SER A 43 -0.11 17.06 -16.11
C SER A 43 1.20 16.43 -16.57
N LEU A 44 1.33 16.08 -17.85
CA LEU A 44 2.58 15.61 -18.44
C LEU A 44 3.68 16.70 -18.48
N LEU A 45 3.31 17.97 -18.69
CA LEU A 45 4.23 19.10 -18.56
C LEU A 45 4.61 19.36 -17.09
N THR A 46 3.70 19.11 -16.15
CA THR A 46 3.96 19.25 -14.71
C THR A 46 4.86 18.13 -14.21
N GLU A 47 4.63 16.88 -14.62
CA GLU A 47 5.50 15.73 -14.31
C GLU A 47 6.89 15.86 -14.94
N ARG A 48 6.96 16.40 -16.17
CA ARG A 48 8.25 16.70 -16.82
C ARG A 48 8.98 17.85 -16.11
N ASN A 49 8.25 18.87 -15.65
CA ASN A 49 8.81 19.97 -14.86
C ASN A 49 9.20 19.56 -13.43
N GLU A 50 8.52 18.58 -12.82
CA GLU A 50 8.87 18.01 -11.52
C GLU A 50 10.07 17.07 -11.59
N GLN A 51 10.27 16.38 -12.73
CA GLN A 51 11.47 15.58 -12.97
C GLN A 51 12.68 16.44 -13.33
N THR A 52 12.50 17.55 -14.07
CA THR A 52 13.58 18.52 -14.29
C THR A 52 13.89 19.32 -13.03
N SER A 53 12.89 19.74 -12.23
CA SER A 53 13.15 20.45 -10.97
C SER A 53 13.96 19.60 -9.98
N HIS A 54 13.76 18.28 -9.97
CA HIS A 54 14.53 17.37 -9.11
C HIS A 54 15.99 17.17 -9.54
N LEU A 55 16.34 17.46 -10.80
CA LEU A 55 17.70 17.41 -11.35
C LEU A 55 18.43 18.76 -11.26
N TYR A 56 17.70 19.89 -11.23
CA TYR A 56 18.26 21.24 -11.06
C TYR A 56 18.38 21.69 -9.59
N GLU A 57 17.67 21.05 -8.64
CA GLU A 57 17.72 21.40 -7.21
C GLU A 57 19.01 20.97 -6.47
N GLN A 58 19.97 20.30 -7.15
CA GLN A 58 21.27 19.96 -6.54
C GLN A 58 22.44 20.85 -6.98
N GLU A 59 22.29 21.75 -7.95
CA GLU A 59 23.41 22.61 -8.41
C GLU A 59 23.15 24.13 -8.35
N ASP A 60 21.91 24.62 -8.13
CA ASP A 60 21.60 26.06 -8.29
C ASP A 60 21.23 26.85 -7.03
N GLU A 61 21.74 26.48 -5.84
CA GLU A 61 21.60 27.33 -4.63
C GLU A 61 22.34 28.68 -4.70
N SER A 62 23.10 28.97 -5.77
CA SER A 62 23.83 30.23 -5.96
C SER A 62 23.27 31.18 -7.03
N PHE A 63 22.30 30.72 -7.84
CA PHE A 63 21.78 31.50 -8.98
C PHE A 63 20.47 32.23 -8.67
N GLU A 64 19.58 31.68 -7.84
CA GLU A 64 18.30 32.32 -7.49
C GLU A 64 18.45 33.58 -6.61
N GLU A 65 19.49 33.65 -5.76
CA GLU A 65 19.77 34.88 -5.01
C GLU A 65 20.23 36.03 -5.93
N ASN A 66 20.94 35.72 -7.02
CA ASN A 66 21.43 36.72 -7.97
C ASN A 66 20.33 37.24 -8.92
N GLU A 67 19.40 36.40 -9.37
CA GLU A 67 18.27 36.84 -10.21
C GLU A 67 17.27 37.71 -9.44
N ILE A 68 17.00 37.41 -8.16
CA ILE A 68 16.12 38.23 -7.32
C ILE A 68 16.76 39.60 -7.01
N ILE A 69 18.09 39.65 -6.86
CA ILE A 69 18.85 40.90 -6.68
C ILE A 69 18.90 41.71 -7.98
N LEU A 70 19.12 41.07 -9.13
CA LEU A 70 19.14 41.73 -10.44
C LEU A 70 17.75 42.25 -10.86
N ALA A 71 16.68 41.46 -10.64
CA ALA A 71 15.30 41.89 -10.88
C ALA A 71 14.88 43.05 -9.95
N ALA A 72 15.39 43.09 -8.71
CA ALA A 72 15.17 44.21 -7.78
C ALA A 72 15.95 45.47 -8.19
N ILE A 73 17.14 45.33 -8.80
CA ILE A 73 17.95 46.42 -9.35
C ILE A 73 17.32 46.97 -10.64
N GLU A 74 16.81 46.12 -11.53
CA GLU A 74 16.09 46.51 -12.76
C GLU A 74 14.76 47.20 -12.47
N LYS A 75 14.01 46.73 -11.48
CA LYS A 75 12.75 47.36 -11.03
C LYS A 75 13.01 48.73 -10.37
N ARG A 76 14.19 48.93 -9.78
CA ARG A 76 14.66 50.25 -9.28
C ARG A 76 15.17 51.16 -10.39
N ARG A 77 15.79 50.63 -11.45
CA ARG A 77 16.19 51.40 -12.65
C ARG A 77 14.99 51.85 -13.48
N ARG A 78 13.96 51.01 -13.65
CA ARG A 78 12.70 51.36 -14.35
C ARG A 78 11.93 52.48 -13.64
N LYS A 79 11.81 52.40 -12.30
CA LYS A 79 11.20 53.49 -11.50
C LYS A 79 11.97 54.81 -11.52
N ARG A 80 13.29 54.78 -11.76
CA ARG A 80 14.11 55.99 -11.91
C ARG A 80 14.04 56.59 -13.32
N ALA A 81 13.80 55.76 -14.34
CA ALA A 81 13.61 56.19 -15.72
C ALA A 81 12.19 56.76 -15.95
N GLU A 82 11.17 56.17 -15.33
CA GLU A 82 9.76 56.65 -15.38
C GLU A 82 9.56 57.99 -14.65
N ALA A 83 10.43 58.35 -13.70
CA ALA A 83 10.39 59.63 -12.99
C ALA A 83 11.02 60.81 -13.78
N ASN A 84 11.70 60.55 -14.90
CA ASN A 84 12.43 61.55 -15.68
C ASN A 84 11.84 61.82 -17.07
N ALA A 85 10.69 61.23 -17.45
CA ALA A 85 10.21 61.25 -18.83
C ALA A 85 8.82 61.85 -19.09
N ASP A 86 7.94 62.04 -18.10
CA ASP A 86 6.63 62.67 -18.38
C ASP A 86 6.24 63.70 -17.32
N GLY A 87 6.29 64.97 -17.75
CA GLY A 87 5.65 66.08 -17.09
C GLY A 87 4.17 66.09 -17.43
N SER A 88 3.34 65.91 -16.40
CA SER A 88 1.92 66.34 -16.30
C SER A 88 1.23 65.42 -15.30
N TYR A 89 1.10 65.85 -14.04
CA TYR A 89 -0.13 65.56 -13.31
C TYR A 89 -0.34 66.54 -12.16
N SER A 90 -1.56 67.10 -12.18
CA SER A 90 -2.25 68.00 -11.27
C SER A 90 -1.72 68.16 -9.85
N ASP A 91 -1.42 69.42 -9.56
CA ASP A 91 -1.41 70.08 -8.26
C ASP A 91 -2.56 69.61 -7.35
N SER A 92 -2.19 69.08 -6.19
CA SER A 92 -3.00 69.14 -4.97
C SER A 92 -2.04 69.40 -3.80
N SER A 93 -1.59 70.65 -3.72
CA SER A 93 -1.21 71.37 -2.50
C SER A 93 -0.72 70.51 -1.32
N PHE A 94 0.52 70.03 -1.38
CA PHE A 94 1.34 69.95 -0.17
C PHE A 94 2.09 71.26 -0.04
N SER A 95 1.53 72.15 0.78
CA SER A 95 2.20 73.34 1.27
C SER A 95 3.53 72.92 1.90
N GLY A 96 4.63 73.36 1.30
CA GLY A 96 5.93 73.31 1.93
C GLY A 96 5.99 74.33 3.05
N ASP A 97 5.57 73.92 4.25
CA ASP A 97 6.07 74.44 5.53
C ASP A 97 5.57 73.52 6.65
N ASP A 98 6.43 72.64 7.15
CA ASP A 98 6.53 72.24 8.56
C ASP A 98 7.47 71.03 8.73
N LEU A 99 8.76 71.35 8.72
CA LEU A 99 9.76 70.57 9.45
C LEU A 99 9.41 70.60 10.95
N LYS A 100 8.61 69.64 11.49
CA LYS A 100 8.61 69.24 12.93
C LYS A 100 7.55 68.20 13.38
N ASP A 101 7.30 67.12 12.64
CA ASP A 101 6.53 66.01 13.23
C ASP A 101 7.42 64.91 13.80
N SER A 102 7.76 65.11 15.07
CA SER A 102 8.32 64.14 15.99
C SER A 102 7.28 63.04 16.28
N HIS A 103 7.38 61.88 15.63
CA HIS A 103 6.47 60.76 15.89
C HIS A 103 7.04 59.84 16.97
N TYR A 104 6.21 59.33 17.87
CA TYR A 104 6.63 58.39 18.92
C TYR A 104 6.42 56.94 18.48
N CYS A 105 7.45 56.12 18.67
CA CYS A 105 7.40 54.70 18.34
C CYS A 105 6.46 53.94 19.28
N MET A 106 5.43 53.28 18.75
CA MET A 106 4.44 52.53 19.54
C MET A 106 4.99 51.40 20.44
N ASN A 107 6.26 51.00 20.28
CA ASN A 107 6.85 49.91 21.05
C ASN A 107 7.95 50.35 22.03
N CYS A 108 8.55 51.54 21.84
CA CYS A 108 9.63 52.00 22.71
C CYS A 108 9.51 53.48 23.10
N ASP A 109 8.43 54.14 22.69
CA ASP A 109 8.07 55.54 22.97
C ASP A 109 9.20 56.54 22.70
N ARG A 110 10.10 56.20 21.78
CA ARG A 110 11.15 57.11 21.31
C ARG A 110 10.65 57.91 20.13
N GLU A 111 11.01 59.18 20.15
CA GLU A 111 10.82 60.08 19.03
C GLU A 111 11.63 59.61 17.81
N PHE A 112 10.98 59.57 16.65
CA PHE A 112 11.59 59.25 15.38
C PHE A 112 10.82 59.92 14.24
N ARG A 113 11.50 60.11 13.10
CA ARG A 113 10.83 60.53 11.87
C ARG A 113 10.34 59.32 11.11
N ILE A 114 9.07 59.33 10.70
CA ILE A 114 8.51 58.27 9.86
C ILE A 114 9.28 58.25 8.54
N THR A 115 9.77 57.08 8.18
CA THR A 115 10.45 56.85 6.90
C THR A 115 9.70 55.76 6.13
N VAL A 116 10.05 55.55 4.87
CA VAL A 116 9.52 54.45 4.04
C VAL A 116 9.74 53.06 4.66
N TYR A 117 10.65 52.96 5.64
CA TYR A 117 10.99 51.73 6.36
C TYR A 117 10.22 51.54 7.68
N SER A 118 9.41 52.52 8.09
CA SER A 118 8.65 52.47 9.34
C SER A 118 7.39 51.63 9.16
N LYS A 119 7.32 50.48 9.86
CA LYS A 119 6.17 49.57 9.76
C LYS A 119 4.99 50.14 10.55
N LYS A 120 3.81 50.17 9.92
CA LYS A 120 2.53 50.50 10.55
C LYS A 120 2.01 49.27 11.31
N VAL A 121 1.60 49.45 12.56
CA VAL A 121 1.14 48.37 13.45
C VAL A 121 -0.11 48.84 14.19
N GLU A 122 -1.01 47.90 14.46
CA GLU A 122 -2.22 48.12 15.25
C GLU A 122 -2.12 47.32 16.55
N LYS A 123 -2.27 47.98 17.69
CA LYS A 123 -2.22 47.37 19.02
C LYS A 123 -3.23 48.06 19.92
N ASP A 124 -4.07 47.27 20.60
CA ASP A 124 -5.11 47.76 21.52
C ASP A 124 -6.06 48.81 20.89
N GLY A 125 -6.44 48.62 19.62
CA GLY A 125 -7.36 49.50 18.89
C GLY A 125 -6.76 50.85 18.44
N LYS A 126 -5.46 51.07 18.65
CA LYS A 126 -4.73 52.25 18.17
C LYS A 126 -3.77 51.86 17.05
N VAL A 127 -3.74 52.69 16.02
CA VAL A 127 -2.90 52.52 14.83
C VAL A 127 -1.71 53.49 14.90
N GLY A 128 -0.50 53.00 14.69
CA GLY A 128 0.70 53.84 14.68
C GLY A 128 1.90 53.17 14.05
N TYR A 129 3.09 53.78 14.23
CA TYR A 129 4.30 53.41 13.49
C TYR A 129 5.43 52.99 14.43
N LEU A 130 6.27 52.09 13.94
CA LEU A 130 7.49 51.68 14.61
C LEU A 130 8.71 52.43 14.06
N CYS A 131 9.62 52.78 14.96
CA CYS A 131 10.95 53.25 14.55
C CYS A 131 11.72 52.14 13.82
N ILE A 132 12.80 52.51 13.14
CA ILE A 132 13.61 51.57 12.33
C ILE A 132 14.12 50.39 13.17
N LYS A 133 14.57 50.66 14.41
CA LYS A 133 15.07 49.60 15.32
C LYS A 133 13.96 48.61 15.71
N CYS A 134 12.78 49.09 16.08
CA CYS A 134 11.65 48.24 16.44
C CYS A 134 11.05 47.51 15.23
N THR A 135 11.03 48.16 14.06
CA THR A 135 10.62 47.54 12.80
C THR A 135 11.53 46.37 12.44
N ARG A 136 12.85 46.58 12.51
CA ARG A 136 13.84 45.51 12.26
C ARG A 136 13.69 44.35 13.25
N PHE A 137 13.51 44.64 14.54
CA PHE A 137 13.29 43.63 15.57
C PHE A 137 12.00 42.82 15.33
N GLN A 138 10.91 43.46 14.93
CA GLN A 138 9.66 42.75 14.63
C GLN A 138 9.77 41.90 13.35
N ILE A 139 10.43 42.41 12.31
CA ILE A 139 10.71 41.64 11.09
C ILE A 139 11.57 40.40 11.41
N GLU A 140 12.60 40.56 12.26
CA GLU A 140 13.42 39.43 12.73
C GLU A 140 12.61 38.42 13.55
N GLN A 141 11.70 38.87 14.43
CA GLN A 141 10.81 37.98 15.16
C GLN A 141 9.82 37.24 14.25
N GLU A 142 9.22 37.92 13.28
CA GLU A 142 8.33 37.33 12.29
C GLU A 142 9.09 36.32 11.41
N GLY A 143 10.33 36.63 11.02
CA GLY A 143 11.24 35.72 10.32
C GLY A 143 11.56 34.47 11.15
N ARG A 144 11.89 34.61 12.44
CA ARG A 144 12.11 33.48 13.36
C ARG A 144 10.86 32.63 13.52
N LYS A 145 9.67 33.23 13.66
CA LYS A 145 8.38 32.52 13.73
C LYS A 145 8.09 31.74 12.44
N LYS A 146 8.32 32.36 11.27
CA LYS A 146 8.18 31.69 9.97
C LYS A 146 9.16 30.53 9.81
N LYS A 147 10.43 30.71 10.19
CA LYS A 147 11.46 29.66 10.15
C LYS A 147 11.12 28.49 11.08
N ALA A 148 10.70 28.78 12.33
CA ALA A 148 10.27 27.75 13.28
C ALA A 148 9.02 26.99 12.79
N ALA A 149 8.05 27.69 12.18
CA ALA A 149 6.88 27.05 11.58
C ALA A 149 7.23 26.15 10.39
N PHE A 150 8.16 26.60 9.53
CA PHE A 150 8.68 25.82 8.41
C PHE A 150 9.44 24.57 8.87
N GLU A 151 10.35 24.70 9.84
CA GLU A 151 11.06 23.57 10.44
C GLU A 151 10.10 22.58 11.13
N ALA A 152 9.10 23.08 11.84
CA ALA A 152 8.05 22.26 12.42
C ALA A 152 7.25 21.51 11.34
N ARG A 153 6.92 22.15 10.21
CA ARG A 153 6.26 21.52 9.07
C ARG A 153 7.14 20.44 8.44
N LYS A 154 8.43 20.72 8.19
CA LYS A 154 9.40 19.75 7.67
C LYS A 154 9.53 18.53 8.57
N LYS A 155 9.59 18.75 9.90
CA LYS A 155 9.62 17.67 10.90
C LYS A 155 8.33 16.83 10.90
N ARG A 156 7.15 17.47 10.79
CA ARG A 156 5.86 16.77 10.66
C ARG A 156 5.80 15.93 9.39
N LYS A 157 6.20 16.48 8.24
CA LYS A 157 6.23 15.77 6.95
C LYS A 157 7.13 14.53 7.01
N LYS A 158 8.34 14.65 7.59
CA LYS A 158 9.27 13.53 7.78
C LYS A 158 8.73 12.46 8.75
N LEU A 159 8.03 12.88 9.79
CA LEU A 159 7.40 11.96 10.76
C LEU A 159 6.20 11.23 10.14
N ALA A 160 5.38 11.92 9.35
CA ALA A 160 4.28 11.33 8.60
C ALA A 160 4.80 10.31 7.57
N SER A 161 5.83 10.65 6.79
CA SER A 161 6.41 9.70 5.83
C SER A 161 7.05 8.48 6.49
N ALA A 162 7.71 8.66 7.64
CA ALA A 162 8.24 7.54 8.43
C ALA A 162 7.13 6.63 8.97
N LEU A 163 6.02 7.20 9.45
CA LEU A 163 4.84 6.44 9.90
C LEU A 163 4.22 5.66 8.73
N LEU A 164 3.98 6.30 7.58
CA LEU A 164 3.43 5.64 6.39
C LEU A 164 4.30 4.45 5.94
N ASN A 165 5.62 4.60 5.98
CA ASN A 165 6.58 3.53 5.63
C ASN A 165 6.75 2.47 6.74
N ARG A 166 5.93 2.50 7.80
CA ARG A 166 6.00 1.62 8.98
C ARG A 166 7.35 1.66 9.71
N GLN A 167 8.17 2.69 9.48
CA GLN A 167 9.49 2.82 10.09
C GLN A 167 9.37 3.28 11.55
N GLU A 168 10.02 2.57 12.46
CA GLU A 168 10.21 3.07 13.82
C GLU A 168 11.28 4.16 13.81
N LEU A 169 10.99 5.32 14.41
CA LEU A 169 12.00 6.31 14.79
C LEU A 169 12.80 5.80 16.02
N LYS A 170 13.26 4.55 15.97
CA LYS A 170 14.28 4.03 16.87
C LYS A 170 15.63 4.26 16.22
N ILE A 171 16.65 4.44 17.05
CA ILE A 171 18.02 4.37 16.57
C ILE A 171 18.18 2.98 15.94
N PRO A 172 18.45 2.87 14.64
CA PRO A 172 18.62 1.58 14.00
C PRO A 172 19.76 0.84 14.67
N SER A 173 19.63 -0.49 14.79
CA SER A 173 20.74 -1.29 15.30
C SER A 173 21.96 -1.15 14.39
N LEU A 174 23.16 -1.34 14.92
CA LEU A 174 24.36 -1.35 14.08
C LEU A 174 24.21 -2.35 12.92
N GLN A 175 23.59 -3.50 13.18
CA GLN A 175 23.26 -4.49 12.15
C GLN A 175 22.35 -3.91 11.05
N ASP A 176 21.28 -3.20 11.39
CA ASP A 176 20.37 -2.62 10.39
C ASP A 176 21.05 -1.48 9.60
N ILE A 177 21.93 -0.71 10.23
CA ILE A 177 22.77 0.29 9.55
C ILE A 177 23.70 -0.40 8.56
N CYS A 178 24.41 -1.46 8.97
CA CYS A 178 25.30 -2.23 8.10
C CYS A 178 24.53 -2.88 6.95
N ILE A 179 23.38 -3.49 7.21
CA ILE A 179 22.51 -4.07 6.17
C ILE A 179 22.07 -3.00 5.17
N LYS A 180 21.71 -1.81 5.65
CA LYS A 180 21.31 -0.71 4.78
C LYS A 180 22.48 -0.23 3.92
N LEU A 181 23.66 -0.07 4.50
CA LEU A 181 24.87 0.32 3.77
C LEU A 181 25.25 -0.73 2.71
N LEU A 182 25.24 -2.02 3.08
CA LEU A 182 25.44 -3.13 2.17
C LEU A 182 24.41 -3.14 1.05
N SER A 183 23.15 -2.86 1.35
CA SER A 183 22.08 -2.82 0.34
C SER A 183 22.23 -1.63 -0.62
N THR A 184 22.79 -0.51 -0.16
CA THR A 184 23.08 0.66 -1.00
C THR A 184 24.29 0.43 -1.91
N HIS A 185 25.30 -0.32 -1.45
CA HIS A 185 26.51 -0.63 -2.19
C HIS A 185 26.57 -2.09 -2.64
N ILE A 186 25.40 -2.71 -2.89
CA ILE A 186 25.32 -4.14 -3.14
C ILE A 186 26.10 -4.55 -4.40
N ASP A 187 26.19 -3.65 -5.38
CA ASP A 187 26.92 -3.87 -6.63
C ASP A 187 28.44 -3.90 -6.43
N ASP A 188 28.96 -3.43 -5.30
CA ASP A 188 30.38 -3.49 -4.95
C ASP A 188 30.71 -4.74 -4.12
N VAL A 189 29.68 -5.45 -3.63
CA VAL A 189 29.83 -6.65 -2.80
C VAL A 189 30.11 -7.87 -3.68
N HIS A 190 31.26 -8.50 -3.45
CA HIS A 190 31.67 -9.72 -4.16
C HIS A 190 31.16 -10.99 -3.49
N ALA A 191 31.14 -11.00 -2.15
CA ALA A 191 30.61 -12.09 -1.34
C ALA A 191 30.11 -11.52 -0.02
N LEU A 192 29.00 -12.06 0.48
CA LEU A 192 28.47 -11.70 1.79
C LEU A 192 29.30 -12.31 2.93
N GLY A 193 29.99 -13.43 2.69
CA GLY A 193 30.74 -14.17 3.72
C GLY A 193 29.80 -14.81 4.74
N ASP A 194 30.28 -14.94 5.98
CA ASP A 194 29.53 -15.58 7.08
C ASP A 194 28.45 -14.66 7.64
N ILE A 195 27.32 -14.58 6.94
CA ILE A 195 26.14 -13.83 7.38
C ILE A 195 25.06 -14.79 7.86
N SER A 196 24.40 -14.46 8.97
CA SER A 196 23.27 -15.24 9.47
C SER A 196 22.11 -15.25 8.47
N VAL A 197 21.41 -16.39 8.37
CA VAL A 197 20.24 -16.57 7.49
C VAL A 197 19.19 -15.46 7.70
N VAL A 198 18.99 -15.01 8.95
CA VAL A 198 18.07 -13.91 9.28
C VAL A 198 18.49 -12.59 8.61
N SER A 199 19.78 -12.27 8.63
CA SER A 199 20.29 -11.04 7.99
C SER A 199 20.26 -11.16 6.47
N MET A 200 20.55 -12.34 5.93
CA MET A 200 20.48 -12.62 4.51
C MET A 200 19.05 -12.44 3.96
N ASN A 201 18.05 -12.97 4.66
CA ASN A 201 16.63 -12.75 4.32
C ASN A 201 16.22 -11.28 4.44
N LYS A 202 16.75 -10.53 5.42
CA LYS A 202 16.53 -9.08 5.52
C LYS A 202 17.12 -8.34 4.31
N ILE A 203 18.35 -8.68 3.90
CA ILE A 203 19.01 -8.08 2.73
C ILE A 203 18.20 -8.41 1.47
N SER A 204 17.84 -9.67 1.24
CA SER A 204 16.99 -10.10 0.11
C SER A 204 15.70 -9.28 0.03
N ARG A 205 14.99 -9.11 1.15
CA ARG A 205 13.77 -8.28 1.22
C ARG A 205 14.02 -6.80 0.91
N ILE A 206 15.15 -6.23 1.35
CA ILE A 206 15.48 -4.83 1.06
C ILE A 206 15.83 -4.66 -0.42
N LEU A 207 16.62 -5.58 -1.00
CA LEU A 207 16.95 -5.56 -2.41
C LEU A 207 15.70 -5.69 -3.28
N SER A 208 14.77 -6.59 -2.94
CA SER A 208 13.50 -6.70 -3.66
C SER A 208 12.65 -5.43 -3.52
N LYS A 209 12.59 -4.80 -2.34
CA LYS A 209 11.90 -3.51 -2.17
C LYS A 209 12.50 -2.38 -3.01
N ASN A 210 13.82 -2.40 -3.18
CA ASN A 210 14.54 -1.43 -4.01
C ASN A 210 14.61 -1.83 -5.48
N ARG A 211 14.01 -2.98 -5.88
CA ARG A 211 14.11 -3.58 -7.22
C ARG A 211 15.54 -3.81 -7.70
N SER A 212 16.44 -4.07 -6.76
CA SER A 212 17.87 -4.26 -6.98
C SER A 212 18.29 -5.75 -6.98
N LEU A 213 17.33 -6.67 -6.82
CA LEU A 213 17.60 -8.11 -6.99
C LEU A 213 17.63 -8.43 -8.49
N ASN A 214 18.82 -8.78 -8.99
CA ASN A 214 19.10 -9.03 -10.41
C ASN A 214 20.05 -10.23 -10.56
N ASN A 215 20.39 -10.59 -11.79
CA ASN A 215 21.32 -11.68 -12.13
C ASN A 215 22.60 -11.70 -11.28
N ARG A 216 23.24 -10.54 -11.07
CA ARG A 216 24.50 -10.44 -10.32
C ARG A 216 24.27 -10.58 -8.82
N THR A 217 23.32 -9.82 -8.28
CA THR A 217 23.08 -9.78 -6.82
C THR A 217 22.46 -11.09 -6.31
N MET A 218 21.71 -11.82 -7.16
CA MET A 218 21.19 -13.16 -6.85
C MET A 218 22.31 -14.14 -6.48
N MET A 219 23.46 -14.08 -7.15
CA MET A 219 24.59 -15.00 -6.90
C MET A 219 25.14 -14.90 -5.48
N LEU A 220 24.94 -13.76 -4.81
CA LEU A 220 25.36 -13.56 -3.41
C LEU A 220 24.57 -14.41 -2.41
N PHE A 221 23.40 -14.91 -2.81
CA PHE A 221 22.48 -15.67 -1.96
C PHE A 221 22.52 -17.18 -2.22
N LEU A 222 23.26 -17.63 -3.23
CA LEU A 222 23.32 -19.05 -3.59
C LEU A 222 24.47 -19.71 -2.85
N ASP A 223 24.17 -20.80 -2.14
CA ASP A 223 25.14 -21.58 -1.38
C ASP A 223 24.76 -23.07 -1.35
N ALA A 224 25.77 -23.95 -1.34
CA ALA A 224 25.58 -25.39 -1.42
C ALA A 224 24.92 -26.00 -0.16
N THR A 225 24.96 -25.29 0.97
CA THR A 225 24.33 -25.69 2.23
C THR A 225 22.89 -25.19 2.37
N LEU A 226 22.44 -24.34 1.45
CA LEU A 226 21.14 -23.69 1.53
C LEU A 226 20.00 -24.71 1.35
N LYS A 227 19.09 -24.72 2.33
CA LYS A 227 17.87 -25.55 2.31
C LYS A 227 16.61 -24.79 1.91
N HIS A 228 16.58 -23.49 2.16
CA HIS A 228 15.40 -22.64 1.92
C HIS A 228 15.84 -21.37 1.21
N LEU A 229 15.29 -21.13 0.03
CA LEU A 229 15.58 -19.96 -0.79
C LEU A 229 14.30 -19.14 -0.97
N GLU A 230 14.37 -17.85 -0.64
CA GLU A 230 13.25 -16.92 -0.78
C GLU A 230 13.66 -15.64 -1.50
N PHE A 231 13.05 -15.42 -2.67
CA PHE A 231 13.17 -14.18 -3.43
C PHE A 231 11.80 -13.52 -3.59
N TRP A 232 11.74 -12.24 -3.25
CA TRP A 232 10.49 -11.48 -3.16
C TRP A 232 10.13 -10.73 -4.44
N ASP A 233 11.12 -10.38 -5.26
CA ASP A 233 10.94 -9.77 -6.58
C ASP A 233 12.01 -10.32 -7.53
N CYS A 234 11.61 -11.31 -8.34
CA CYS A 234 12.47 -11.97 -9.33
C CYS A 234 12.32 -11.38 -10.74
N SER A 235 11.71 -10.19 -10.88
CA SER A 235 11.36 -9.64 -12.20
C SER A 235 12.58 -9.36 -13.08
N ASN A 236 13.74 -9.09 -12.46
CA ASN A 236 15.01 -8.75 -13.12
C ASN A 236 16.03 -9.93 -13.11
N ILE A 237 15.56 -11.17 -12.95
CA ILE A 237 16.40 -12.37 -13.00
C ILE A 237 16.07 -13.16 -14.27
N ASP A 238 17.07 -13.38 -15.11
CA ASP A 238 16.90 -14.09 -16.37
C ASP A 238 16.89 -15.62 -16.19
N MET A 239 16.31 -16.30 -17.17
CA MET A 239 16.27 -17.77 -17.26
C MET A 239 17.61 -18.44 -16.98
N ALA A 240 18.71 -17.95 -17.56
CA ALA A 240 20.04 -18.56 -17.43
C ALA A 240 20.58 -18.50 -15.99
N TYR A 241 20.13 -17.52 -15.19
CA TYR A 241 20.52 -17.39 -13.78
C TYR A 241 19.60 -18.20 -12.87
N LEU A 242 18.33 -18.38 -13.23
CA LEU A 242 17.44 -19.29 -12.52
C LEU A 242 17.95 -20.73 -12.57
N ASP A 243 18.51 -21.17 -13.70
CA ASP A 243 19.14 -22.51 -13.81
C ASP A 243 20.30 -22.70 -12.83
N LYS A 244 21.05 -21.63 -12.52
CA LYS A 244 22.16 -21.67 -11.56
C LYS A 244 21.70 -22.07 -10.16
N ILE A 245 20.44 -21.85 -9.77
CA ILE A 245 19.91 -22.32 -8.47
C ILE A 245 20.16 -23.82 -8.31
N THR A 246 19.94 -24.61 -9.37
CA THR A 246 20.14 -26.05 -9.33
C THR A 246 21.60 -26.45 -9.17
N THR A 247 22.51 -25.67 -9.76
CA THR A 247 23.96 -25.93 -9.73
C THR A 247 24.56 -25.57 -8.38
N PHE A 248 24.16 -24.42 -7.82
CA PHE A 248 24.77 -23.89 -6.60
C PHE A 248 24.06 -24.36 -5.32
N CYS A 249 22.78 -24.76 -5.38
CA CYS A 249 21.98 -25.15 -4.21
C CYS A 249 21.42 -26.58 -4.34
N PRO A 250 22.23 -27.65 -4.40
CA PRO A 250 21.74 -29.01 -4.67
C PRO A 250 20.92 -29.62 -3.51
N LYS A 251 21.04 -29.08 -2.29
CA LYS A 251 20.33 -29.57 -1.09
C LYS A 251 19.05 -28.80 -0.79
N LEU A 252 18.53 -28.04 -1.76
CA LEU A 252 17.36 -27.19 -1.55
C LEU A 252 16.11 -28.03 -1.26
N GLU A 253 15.42 -27.71 -0.17
CA GLU A 253 14.18 -28.35 0.28
C GLU A 253 12.96 -27.47 -0.02
N SER A 254 13.12 -26.14 0.03
CA SER A 254 12.06 -25.16 -0.25
C SER A 254 12.56 -24.03 -1.15
N ILE A 255 11.76 -23.70 -2.17
CA ILE A 255 11.99 -22.57 -3.05
C ILE A 255 10.76 -21.66 -3.11
N THR A 256 10.98 -20.36 -2.91
CA THR A 256 9.96 -19.31 -3.05
C THR A 256 10.45 -18.27 -4.04
N LEU A 257 9.79 -18.18 -5.19
CA LEU A 257 10.07 -17.19 -6.23
C LEU A 257 8.83 -16.33 -6.45
N ASN A 258 8.87 -15.10 -5.94
CA ASN A 258 7.82 -14.12 -6.16
C ASN A 258 8.15 -13.21 -7.36
N MET A 259 7.11 -12.80 -8.09
CA MET A 259 7.23 -12.02 -9.33
C MET A 259 8.17 -12.70 -10.32
N CYS A 260 8.08 -14.03 -10.46
CA CYS A 260 8.97 -14.85 -11.27
C CYS A 260 8.55 -14.91 -12.74
N GLY A 261 8.39 -13.74 -13.35
CA GLY A 261 7.88 -13.61 -14.72
C GLY A 261 8.79 -14.21 -15.79
N GLN A 262 10.09 -14.28 -15.52
CA GLN A 262 11.10 -14.83 -16.42
C GLN A 262 11.38 -16.32 -16.19
N LEU A 263 10.57 -17.01 -15.36
CA LEU A 263 10.71 -18.45 -15.14
C LEU A 263 10.19 -19.22 -16.37
N HIS A 264 11.10 -19.87 -17.10
CA HIS A 264 10.77 -20.62 -18.31
C HIS A 264 10.57 -22.12 -18.03
N ASN A 265 10.04 -22.83 -19.02
CA ASN A 265 9.71 -24.26 -18.89
C ASN A 265 10.92 -25.12 -18.48
N SER A 266 12.08 -24.90 -19.11
CA SER A 266 13.29 -25.66 -18.82
C SER A 266 13.78 -25.46 -17.38
N ASN A 267 13.64 -24.26 -16.82
CA ASN A 267 14.03 -23.99 -15.43
C ASN A 267 13.21 -24.86 -14.48
N LEU A 268 11.88 -24.89 -14.64
CA LEU A 268 11.00 -25.64 -13.75
C LEU A 268 11.26 -27.15 -13.82
N ILE A 269 11.51 -27.69 -15.02
CA ILE A 269 11.89 -29.09 -15.18
C ILE A 269 13.26 -29.38 -14.57
N SER A 270 14.23 -28.47 -14.78
CA SER A 270 15.55 -28.56 -14.16
C SER A 270 15.45 -28.61 -12.63
N PHE A 271 14.55 -27.81 -12.03
CA PHE A 271 14.30 -27.82 -10.59
C PHE A 271 13.82 -29.20 -10.13
N ALA A 272 12.84 -29.80 -10.82
CA ALA A 272 12.33 -31.12 -10.46
C ALA A 272 13.37 -32.25 -10.64
N GLN A 273 14.24 -32.15 -11.64
CA GLN A 273 15.25 -33.18 -11.93
C GLN A 273 16.48 -33.09 -11.03
N ASN A 274 16.96 -31.87 -10.77
CA ASN A 274 18.25 -31.65 -10.10
C ASN A 274 18.12 -31.43 -8.59
N LEU A 275 16.99 -30.88 -8.11
CA LEU A 275 16.78 -30.62 -6.69
C LEU A 275 16.09 -31.80 -6.01
N LEU A 276 16.88 -32.83 -5.70
CA LEU A 276 16.36 -34.12 -5.22
C LEU A 276 15.62 -34.05 -3.87
N SER A 277 15.92 -33.05 -3.04
CA SER A 277 15.30 -32.85 -1.72
C SER A 277 14.12 -31.87 -1.73
N LEU A 278 13.78 -31.31 -2.90
CA LEU A 278 12.75 -30.29 -3.02
C LEU A 278 11.38 -30.86 -2.67
N ASN A 279 10.69 -30.23 -1.74
CA ASN A 279 9.36 -30.62 -1.29
C ASN A 279 8.40 -29.44 -1.11
N SER A 280 8.91 -28.20 -1.16
CA SER A 280 8.13 -26.98 -1.00
C SER A 280 8.41 -26.02 -2.16
N VAL A 281 7.38 -25.68 -2.90
CA VAL A 281 7.48 -24.80 -4.07
C VAL A 281 6.40 -23.73 -4.01
N VAL A 282 6.84 -22.47 -3.98
CA VAL A 282 5.97 -21.28 -4.00
C VAL A 282 6.35 -20.43 -5.19
N LEU A 283 5.41 -20.25 -6.12
CA LEU A 283 5.62 -19.49 -7.35
C LEU A 283 4.52 -18.44 -7.51
N ASN A 284 4.90 -17.19 -7.67
CA ASN A 284 3.98 -16.09 -7.93
C ASN A 284 4.34 -15.38 -9.22
N GLY A 285 3.39 -15.37 -10.16
CA GLY A 285 3.57 -14.84 -11.51
C GLY A 285 4.35 -15.73 -12.49
N PRO A 286 4.35 -17.08 -12.44
CA PRO A 286 5.00 -17.90 -13.47
C PRO A 286 4.15 -17.96 -14.76
N PHE A 287 4.06 -16.84 -15.47
CA PHE A 287 3.17 -16.70 -16.63
C PHE A 287 3.68 -17.36 -17.93
N LEU A 288 4.95 -17.76 -17.97
CA LEU A 288 5.55 -18.42 -19.14
C LEU A 288 5.44 -19.95 -19.10
N ILE A 289 5.13 -20.53 -17.93
CA ILE A 289 5.07 -21.99 -17.77
C ILE A 289 3.84 -22.53 -18.51
N SER A 290 4.09 -23.47 -19.43
CA SER A 290 3.04 -24.12 -20.21
C SER A 290 2.39 -25.28 -19.45
N GLU A 291 1.15 -25.62 -19.82
CA GLU A 291 0.42 -26.76 -19.26
C GLU A 291 1.20 -28.09 -19.34
N PRO A 292 1.79 -28.49 -20.49
CA PRO A 292 2.57 -29.74 -20.55
C PRO A 292 3.74 -29.76 -19.58
N THR A 293 4.36 -28.60 -19.35
CA THR A 293 5.47 -28.47 -18.40
C THR A 293 5.01 -28.63 -16.96
N TRP A 294 3.85 -28.08 -16.58
CA TRP A 294 3.27 -28.30 -15.26
C TRP A 294 3.00 -29.78 -15.01
N ILE A 295 2.39 -30.46 -15.98
CA ILE A 295 2.09 -31.88 -15.91
C ILE A 295 3.38 -32.67 -15.72
N GLN A 296 4.38 -32.45 -16.58
CA GLN A 296 5.69 -33.10 -16.49
C GLN A 296 6.40 -32.81 -15.16
N PHE A 297 6.30 -31.57 -14.66
CA PHE A 297 6.86 -31.20 -13.37
C PHE A 297 6.25 -32.03 -12.23
N PHE A 298 4.92 -32.18 -12.19
CA PHE A 298 4.26 -32.97 -11.15
C PHE A 298 4.56 -34.47 -11.26
N GLU A 299 4.68 -35.00 -12.47
CA GLU A 299 5.12 -36.38 -12.72
C GLU A 299 6.55 -36.63 -12.21
N LEU A 300 7.46 -35.67 -12.39
CA LEU A 300 8.84 -35.77 -11.88
C LEU A 300 8.92 -35.61 -10.35
N MET A 301 8.04 -34.78 -9.78
CA MET A 301 7.99 -34.54 -8.34
C MET A 301 7.34 -35.68 -7.56
N ASN A 302 6.44 -36.45 -8.16
CA ASN A 302 5.78 -37.67 -7.65
C ASN A 302 5.94 -37.96 -6.14
N GLU A 303 4.91 -37.65 -5.35
CA GLU A 303 4.86 -37.78 -3.89
C GLU A 303 5.95 -37.04 -3.07
N LYS A 304 6.82 -36.23 -3.67
CA LYS A 304 7.81 -35.42 -2.92
C LYS A 304 7.22 -34.13 -2.38
N LEU A 305 6.26 -33.53 -3.09
CA LEU A 305 5.68 -32.23 -2.73
C LEU A 305 4.82 -32.33 -1.47
N ARG A 306 5.15 -31.50 -0.49
CA ARG A 306 4.36 -31.25 0.72
C ARG A 306 3.69 -29.88 0.71
N LEU A 307 4.31 -28.90 0.03
CA LEU A 307 3.78 -27.55 -0.10
C LEU A 307 3.84 -27.13 -1.56
N PHE A 308 2.70 -26.78 -2.14
CA PHE A 308 2.63 -26.22 -3.48
C PHE A 308 1.73 -25.00 -3.50
N HIS A 309 2.32 -23.83 -3.76
CA HIS A 309 1.60 -22.57 -3.90
C HIS A 309 1.86 -22.02 -5.29
N VAL A 310 0.80 -21.72 -6.02
CA VAL A 310 0.89 -21.02 -7.31
C VAL A 310 -0.11 -19.90 -7.35
N SER A 311 0.34 -18.73 -7.81
CA SER A 311 -0.53 -17.55 -7.92
C SER A 311 -0.23 -16.72 -9.15
N ASN A 312 -1.25 -15.95 -9.58
CA ASN A 312 -1.17 -14.99 -10.69
C ASN A 312 -0.67 -15.61 -12.00
N THR A 313 -1.30 -16.70 -12.44
CA THR A 313 -1.02 -17.31 -13.74
C THR A 313 -2.29 -17.83 -14.40
N HIS A 314 -2.47 -17.52 -15.67
CA HIS A 314 -3.60 -17.97 -16.48
C HIS A 314 -3.32 -19.31 -17.19
N ARG A 315 -2.07 -19.79 -17.15
CA ARG A 315 -1.63 -21.01 -17.86
C ARG A 315 -1.71 -22.28 -17.01
N PHE A 316 -2.13 -22.16 -15.76
CA PHE A 316 -2.39 -23.30 -14.89
C PHE A 316 -3.85 -23.76 -15.09
N SER A 317 -4.04 -24.83 -15.85
CA SER A 317 -5.36 -25.32 -16.27
C SER A 317 -5.92 -26.42 -15.36
N ASP A 318 -7.17 -26.81 -15.61
CA ASP A 318 -7.84 -27.92 -14.92
C ASP A 318 -7.02 -29.23 -15.01
N GLN A 319 -6.34 -29.48 -16.14
CA GLN A 319 -5.48 -30.65 -16.34
C GLN A 319 -4.21 -30.59 -15.48
N CYS A 320 -3.63 -29.39 -15.30
CA CYS A 320 -2.50 -29.20 -14.38
C CYS A 320 -2.90 -29.55 -12.95
N LEU A 321 -4.08 -29.10 -12.51
CA LEU A 321 -4.59 -29.42 -11.17
C LEU A 321 -4.82 -30.92 -11.00
N GLN A 322 -5.43 -31.58 -11.99
CA GLN A 322 -5.62 -33.03 -11.94
C GLN A 322 -4.28 -33.78 -11.84
N SER A 323 -3.26 -33.37 -12.60
CA SER A 323 -1.93 -33.96 -12.53
C SER A 323 -1.27 -33.74 -11.15
N LEU A 324 -1.36 -32.52 -10.59
CA LEU A 324 -0.88 -32.22 -9.24
C LEU A 324 -1.53 -33.15 -8.19
N LEU A 325 -2.87 -33.27 -8.24
CA LEU A 325 -3.62 -34.06 -7.27
C LEU A 325 -3.34 -35.56 -7.38
N THR A 326 -3.18 -36.07 -8.61
CA THR A 326 -2.89 -37.48 -8.86
C THR A 326 -1.49 -37.86 -8.40
N ASN A 327 -0.49 -37.02 -8.69
CA ASN A 327 0.91 -37.33 -8.40
C ASN A 327 1.36 -36.93 -6.98
N CYS A 328 0.76 -35.88 -6.40
CA CYS A 328 1.25 -35.31 -5.14
C CYS A 328 0.17 -35.16 -4.05
N GLY A 329 -1.12 -35.29 -4.39
CA GLY A 329 -2.23 -34.96 -3.48
C GLY A 329 -2.17 -35.64 -2.12
N GLY A 330 -1.76 -36.91 -2.06
CA GLY A 330 -1.73 -37.69 -0.84
C GLY A 330 -0.71 -37.24 0.22
N ARG A 331 0.30 -36.44 -0.15
CA ARG A 331 1.33 -35.94 0.79
C ARG A 331 1.32 -34.41 0.97
N LEU A 332 0.44 -33.70 0.26
CA LEU A 332 0.34 -32.26 0.38
C LEU A 332 -0.21 -31.88 1.76
N GLU A 333 0.60 -31.15 2.52
CA GLU A 333 0.23 -30.51 3.78
C GLU A 333 -0.26 -29.08 3.54
N SER A 334 0.13 -28.45 2.42
CA SER A 334 -0.26 -27.08 2.10
C SER A 334 -0.47 -26.85 0.61
N LEU A 335 -1.64 -26.34 0.26
CA LEU A 335 -2.04 -26.02 -1.11
C LEU A 335 -2.56 -24.59 -1.17
N SER A 336 -2.00 -23.79 -2.08
CA SER A 336 -2.51 -22.46 -2.42
C SER A 336 -2.67 -22.32 -3.93
N LEU A 337 -3.90 -22.01 -4.32
CA LEU A 337 -4.34 -21.77 -5.68
C LEU A 337 -5.01 -20.40 -5.69
N SER A 338 -4.26 -19.35 -6.04
CA SER A 338 -4.79 -17.99 -6.00
C SER A 338 -4.70 -17.24 -7.32
N ARG A 339 -5.81 -16.62 -7.76
CA ARG A 339 -5.86 -15.86 -9.04
C ARG A 339 -5.37 -16.72 -10.22
N LEU A 340 -6.01 -17.87 -10.40
CA LEU A 340 -5.71 -18.83 -11.45
C LEU A 340 -6.83 -18.86 -12.48
N ASP A 341 -6.72 -18.01 -13.49
CA ASP A 341 -7.76 -17.84 -14.52
C ASP A 341 -7.93 -19.08 -15.43
N GLY A 342 -6.90 -19.94 -15.46
CA GLY A 342 -6.94 -21.22 -16.18
C GLY A 342 -7.79 -22.30 -15.51
N LEU A 343 -8.12 -22.16 -14.23
CA LEU A 343 -9.02 -23.07 -13.52
C LEU A 343 -10.47 -22.65 -13.76
N SER A 344 -11.11 -23.31 -14.72
CA SER A 344 -12.35 -22.84 -15.33
C SER A 344 -13.55 -23.74 -15.05
N SER A 345 -13.30 -24.97 -14.60
CA SER A 345 -14.32 -25.99 -14.37
C SER A 345 -14.52 -26.26 -12.89
N LYS A 346 -15.79 -26.34 -12.46
CA LYS A 346 -16.13 -26.76 -11.10
C LYS A 346 -15.65 -28.19 -10.81
N ALA A 347 -15.70 -29.08 -11.80
CA ALA A 347 -15.26 -30.46 -11.66
C ALA A 347 -13.78 -30.58 -11.28
N ALA A 348 -12.94 -29.60 -11.67
CA ALA A 348 -11.53 -29.56 -11.30
C ALA A 348 -11.33 -29.32 -9.80
N TYR A 349 -12.24 -28.59 -9.15
CA TYR A 349 -12.23 -28.40 -7.70
C TYR A 349 -12.94 -29.51 -6.95
N ASP A 350 -14.03 -30.06 -7.50
CA ASP A 350 -14.83 -31.12 -6.86
C ASP A 350 -14.00 -32.38 -6.54
N VAL A 351 -12.88 -32.59 -7.23
CA VAL A 351 -11.96 -33.71 -6.96
C VAL A 351 -11.05 -33.50 -5.74
N LEU A 352 -10.89 -32.27 -5.24
CA LEU A 352 -9.98 -31.93 -4.14
C LEU A 352 -10.17 -32.80 -2.87
N PRO A 353 -11.40 -33.04 -2.36
CA PRO A 353 -11.61 -33.84 -1.14
C PRO A 353 -11.14 -35.29 -1.26
N TYR A 354 -11.09 -35.84 -2.48
CA TYR A 354 -10.74 -37.25 -2.70
C TYR A 354 -9.23 -37.48 -2.73
N HIS A 355 -8.46 -36.46 -3.13
CA HIS A 355 -7.00 -36.56 -3.28
C HIS A 355 -6.24 -35.99 -2.09
N LEU A 356 -6.77 -34.96 -1.42
CA LEU A 356 -6.07 -34.22 -0.37
C LEU A 356 -6.43 -34.74 1.01
N LYS A 357 -5.40 -35.12 1.78
CA LYS A 357 -5.54 -35.65 3.14
C LYS A 357 -4.56 -34.97 4.08
N ASN A 358 -4.99 -34.66 5.30
CA ASN A 358 -4.18 -34.02 6.34
C ASN A 358 -3.65 -32.63 5.97
N LEU A 359 -4.39 -31.85 5.19
CA LEU A 359 -4.03 -30.46 4.88
C LEU A 359 -3.98 -29.61 6.15
N LYS A 360 -2.93 -28.80 6.29
CA LYS A 360 -2.78 -27.77 7.32
C LYS A 360 -3.13 -26.38 6.80
N LEU A 361 -2.87 -26.11 5.53
CA LEU A 361 -3.20 -24.83 4.87
C LEU A 361 -3.89 -25.08 3.55
N LEU A 362 -5.06 -24.49 3.39
CA LEU A 362 -5.79 -24.42 2.13
C LEU A 362 -6.04 -22.97 1.77
N ASP A 363 -5.69 -22.61 0.55
CA ASP A 363 -5.98 -21.33 -0.05
C ASP A 363 -6.54 -21.52 -1.46
N LEU A 364 -7.77 -21.07 -1.68
CA LEU A 364 -8.47 -21.10 -2.96
C LEU A 364 -8.90 -19.70 -3.40
N SER A 365 -8.14 -18.68 -3.00
CA SER A 365 -8.56 -17.28 -3.08
C SER A 365 -8.63 -16.73 -4.50
N ASN A 366 -9.67 -15.95 -4.78
CA ASN A 366 -9.96 -15.24 -6.03
C ASN A 366 -10.07 -16.21 -7.22
N PRO A 367 -11.08 -17.12 -7.22
CA PRO A 367 -11.37 -17.94 -8.38
C PRO A 367 -11.80 -17.08 -9.58
N PHE A 368 -11.58 -17.58 -10.79
CA PHE A 368 -11.92 -16.86 -12.03
C PHE A 368 -13.42 -16.53 -12.15
N LYS A 369 -14.26 -17.47 -11.68
CA LYS A 369 -15.72 -17.34 -11.65
C LYS A 369 -16.23 -17.63 -10.25
N GLU A 370 -17.25 -16.88 -9.87
CA GLU A 370 -17.88 -16.89 -8.55
C GLU A 370 -18.42 -18.27 -8.15
N ASN A 371 -18.92 -19.05 -9.12
CA ASN A 371 -19.60 -20.32 -8.89
C ASN A 371 -18.68 -21.55 -8.85
N LEU A 372 -17.37 -21.37 -9.01
CA LEU A 372 -16.40 -22.49 -8.97
C LEU A 372 -16.19 -23.01 -7.55
N ILE A 373 -16.30 -22.12 -6.56
CA ILE A 373 -16.12 -22.44 -5.16
C ILE A 373 -17.44 -22.14 -4.44
N ASP A 374 -18.14 -23.20 -4.07
CA ASP A 374 -19.41 -23.12 -3.35
C ASP A 374 -19.31 -23.75 -1.94
N ASP A 375 -20.38 -23.61 -1.17
CA ASP A 375 -20.44 -24.13 0.20
C ASP A 375 -20.21 -25.64 0.25
N ASN A 376 -20.77 -26.39 -0.70
CA ASN A 376 -20.70 -27.85 -0.71
C ASN A 376 -19.28 -28.35 -0.93
N LEU A 377 -18.53 -27.72 -1.82
CA LEU A 377 -17.12 -28.01 -2.03
C LEU A 377 -16.33 -27.81 -0.74
N ILE A 378 -16.43 -26.62 -0.12
CA ILE A 378 -15.68 -26.31 1.10
C ILE A 378 -16.07 -27.24 2.24
N ILE A 379 -17.35 -27.51 2.44
CA ILE A 379 -17.82 -28.48 3.45
C ILE A 379 -17.22 -29.86 3.19
N SER A 380 -17.18 -30.31 1.93
CA SER A 380 -16.61 -31.61 1.56
C SER A 380 -15.11 -31.67 1.87
N ILE A 381 -14.36 -30.63 1.53
CA ILE A 381 -12.93 -30.54 1.84
C ILE A 381 -12.69 -30.55 3.37
N LEU A 382 -13.47 -29.75 4.11
CA LEU A 382 -13.38 -29.66 5.57
C LEU A 382 -13.82 -30.96 6.26
N SER A 383 -14.73 -31.74 5.69
CA SER A 383 -15.12 -33.03 6.27
C SER A 383 -13.97 -34.05 6.30
N VAL A 384 -13.03 -33.93 5.36
CA VAL A 384 -11.85 -34.81 5.27
C VAL A 384 -10.63 -34.20 5.99
N ASN A 385 -10.42 -32.89 5.85
CA ASN A 385 -9.20 -32.22 6.29
C ASN A 385 -9.37 -31.31 7.52
N GLY A 386 -10.59 -31.07 7.99
CA GLY A 386 -10.85 -30.10 9.06
C GLY A 386 -10.09 -30.40 10.35
N GLY A 387 -9.87 -31.68 10.66
CA GLY A 387 -9.12 -32.12 11.82
C GLY A 387 -7.63 -31.77 11.81
N SER A 388 -7.09 -31.28 10.69
CA SER A 388 -5.68 -30.84 10.56
C SER A 388 -5.54 -29.39 10.08
N ILE A 389 -6.58 -28.79 9.50
CA ILE A 389 -6.51 -27.43 8.94
C ILE A 389 -6.26 -26.41 10.05
N GLU A 390 -5.17 -25.65 9.89
CA GLU A 390 -4.81 -24.51 10.74
C GLU A 390 -5.04 -23.17 10.04
N THR A 391 -5.01 -23.15 8.70
CA THR A 391 -5.12 -21.94 7.88
C THR A 391 -6.09 -22.16 6.71
N LEU A 392 -7.10 -21.30 6.60
CA LEU A 392 -8.10 -21.33 5.55
C LEU A 392 -8.23 -19.95 4.90
N LEU A 393 -7.86 -19.83 3.63
CA LEU A 393 -7.95 -18.58 2.86
C LEU A 393 -8.95 -18.78 1.71
N LEU A 394 -10.03 -18.01 1.74
CA LEU A 394 -11.15 -18.09 0.79
C LEU A 394 -11.51 -16.70 0.27
N ASP A 395 -10.51 -15.84 0.10
CA ASP A 395 -10.73 -14.47 -0.31
C ASP A 395 -11.37 -14.42 -1.70
N GLY A 396 -12.33 -13.52 -1.93
CA GLY A 396 -12.98 -13.34 -3.23
C GLY A 396 -13.83 -14.52 -3.71
N CYS A 397 -14.09 -15.52 -2.87
CA CYS A 397 -14.96 -16.66 -3.21
C CYS A 397 -16.44 -16.29 -3.00
N SER A 398 -16.98 -15.39 -3.83
CA SER A 398 -18.32 -14.82 -3.63
C SER A 398 -19.48 -15.83 -3.66
N GLY A 399 -19.28 -17.06 -4.17
CA GLY A 399 -20.25 -18.15 -4.11
C GLY A 399 -20.47 -18.77 -2.72
N LEU A 400 -19.69 -18.36 -1.70
CA LEU A 400 -19.77 -18.87 -0.33
C LEU A 400 -20.77 -18.10 0.53
N THR A 401 -21.56 -18.82 1.33
CA THR A 401 -22.60 -18.26 2.21
C THR A 401 -22.36 -18.61 3.68
N ASP A 402 -23.31 -18.30 4.57
CA ASP A 402 -23.24 -18.74 5.96
C ASP A 402 -23.19 -20.28 6.12
N LEU A 403 -23.56 -21.04 5.08
CA LEU A 403 -23.67 -22.50 5.14
C LEU A 403 -22.33 -23.19 5.40
N PHE A 404 -21.24 -22.81 4.72
CA PHE A 404 -19.93 -23.42 4.94
C PHE A 404 -19.38 -23.13 6.34
N LEU A 405 -19.68 -21.96 6.91
CA LEU A 405 -19.29 -21.61 8.28
C LEU A 405 -19.93 -22.57 9.29
N VAL A 406 -21.24 -22.78 9.18
CA VAL A 406 -22.00 -23.57 10.15
C VAL A 406 -21.86 -25.07 9.93
N LYS A 407 -21.92 -25.55 8.69
CA LYS A 407 -21.86 -26.98 8.37
C LYS A 407 -20.45 -27.51 8.17
N GLY A 408 -19.49 -26.64 7.82
CA GLY A 408 -18.10 -27.00 7.59
C GLY A 408 -17.22 -26.59 8.77
N VAL A 409 -16.95 -25.29 8.90
CA VAL A 409 -15.96 -24.75 9.85
C VAL A 409 -16.30 -25.11 11.29
N LYS A 410 -17.54 -24.84 11.74
CA LYS A 410 -17.99 -25.10 13.12
C LYS A 410 -17.83 -26.57 13.50
N LYS A 411 -18.10 -27.48 12.57
CA LYS A 411 -18.14 -28.93 12.85
C LYS A 411 -16.77 -29.58 12.82
N PHE A 412 -15.93 -29.20 11.87
CA PHE A 412 -14.76 -30.00 11.53
C PHE A 412 -13.43 -29.37 11.94
N CYS A 413 -13.38 -28.08 12.32
CA CYS A 413 -12.12 -27.34 12.43
C CYS A 413 -11.68 -26.96 13.87
N PRO A 414 -11.21 -27.91 14.69
CA PRO A 414 -10.76 -27.62 16.07
C PRO A 414 -9.43 -26.85 16.13
N PHE A 415 -8.55 -26.99 15.13
CA PHE A 415 -7.21 -26.39 15.12
C PHE A 415 -7.09 -25.16 14.22
N LEU A 416 -8.20 -24.67 13.65
CA LEU A 416 -8.18 -23.48 12.80
C LEU A 416 -7.69 -22.28 13.62
N LYS A 417 -6.62 -21.65 13.15
CA LYS A 417 -5.99 -20.46 13.76
C LYS A 417 -6.08 -19.25 12.87
N ARG A 418 -6.06 -19.44 11.55
CA ARG A 418 -6.02 -18.36 10.57
C ARG A 418 -7.14 -18.50 9.56
N ILE A 419 -7.96 -17.46 9.43
CA ILE A 419 -9.04 -17.44 8.43
C ILE A 419 -9.04 -16.10 7.68
N SER A 420 -9.12 -16.17 6.35
CA SER A 420 -9.26 -15.00 5.49
C SER A 420 -10.49 -15.19 4.61
N LEU A 421 -11.42 -14.25 4.73
CA LEU A 421 -12.72 -14.22 4.05
C LEU A 421 -12.88 -12.88 3.32
N GLU A 422 -11.79 -12.30 2.82
CA GLU A 422 -11.83 -10.97 2.20
C GLU A 422 -12.83 -10.95 1.03
N SER A 423 -13.65 -9.90 0.97
CA SER A 423 -14.67 -9.70 -0.08
C SER A 423 -15.70 -10.83 -0.18
N LEU A 424 -16.03 -11.51 0.92
CA LEU A 424 -17.21 -12.37 1.02
C LEU A 424 -18.42 -11.55 1.49
N ASP A 425 -19.27 -11.15 0.56
CA ASP A 425 -20.43 -10.29 0.77
C ASP A 425 -21.70 -11.03 1.22
N GLN A 426 -21.82 -12.33 0.88
CA GLN A 426 -22.91 -13.20 1.31
C GLN A 426 -22.75 -13.79 2.73
N VAL A 427 -21.61 -13.53 3.38
CA VAL A 427 -21.38 -13.91 4.77
C VAL A 427 -21.98 -12.86 5.70
N THR A 428 -22.85 -13.29 6.61
CA THR A 428 -23.66 -12.41 7.45
C THR A 428 -23.43 -12.61 8.95
N ASP A 429 -23.98 -11.69 9.74
CA ASP A 429 -24.03 -11.83 11.20
C ASP A 429 -24.67 -13.14 11.67
N ASN A 430 -25.63 -13.68 10.90
CA ASN A 430 -26.30 -14.93 11.28
C ASN A 430 -25.32 -16.10 11.21
N GLY A 431 -24.57 -16.23 10.12
CA GLY A 431 -23.51 -17.24 9.98
C GLY A 431 -22.42 -17.09 11.04
N PHE A 432 -21.95 -15.86 11.28
CA PHE A 432 -20.95 -15.60 12.33
C PHE A 432 -21.46 -15.93 13.72
N THR A 433 -22.68 -15.52 14.07
CA THR A 433 -23.26 -15.84 15.37
C THR A 433 -23.42 -17.35 15.52
N GLN A 434 -23.96 -18.03 14.52
CA GLN A 434 -24.12 -19.48 14.55
C GLN A 434 -22.78 -20.21 14.59
N LEU A 435 -21.74 -19.72 13.92
CA LEU A 435 -20.40 -20.30 13.99
C LEU A 435 -19.83 -20.16 15.40
N PHE A 436 -19.66 -18.93 15.87
CA PHE A 436 -18.88 -18.64 17.07
C PHE A 436 -19.65 -18.87 18.39
N ASP A 437 -20.98 -18.87 18.35
CA ASP A 437 -21.78 -19.26 19.51
C ASP A 437 -21.68 -20.78 19.74
N GLY A 438 -21.08 -21.16 20.87
CA GLY A 438 -20.85 -22.56 21.24
C GLY A 438 -19.84 -23.30 20.37
N TRP A 439 -18.85 -22.63 19.77
CA TRP A 439 -17.76 -23.28 19.02
C TRP A 439 -16.69 -23.92 19.91
N ASN A 440 -17.13 -24.79 20.82
CA ASN A 440 -16.29 -25.27 21.94
C ASN A 440 -15.11 -26.16 21.53
N ILE A 441 -15.10 -26.67 20.28
CA ILE A 441 -14.00 -27.49 19.77
C ILE A 441 -12.78 -26.65 19.37
N ASN A 442 -12.96 -25.34 19.13
CA ASN A 442 -11.90 -24.42 18.74
C ASN A 442 -11.51 -23.54 19.93
N SER A 443 -10.21 -23.25 20.08
CA SER A 443 -9.67 -22.48 21.21
C SER A 443 -9.53 -20.97 20.94
N GLY A 444 -10.00 -20.50 19.79
CA GLY A 444 -9.94 -19.12 19.34
C GLY A 444 -9.00 -18.91 18.16
N LEU A 445 -9.34 -17.94 17.31
CA LEU A 445 -8.57 -17.60 16.11
C LEU A 445 -7.43 -16.61 16.43
N ILE A 446 -6.30 -16.77 15.75
CA ILE A 446 -5.07 -15.97 15.90
C ILE A 446 -5.00 -14.85 14.86
N GLU A 447 -5.27 -15.14 13.58
CA GLU A 447 -5.23 -14.15 12.50
C GLU A 447 -6.53 -14.21 11.68
N VAL A 448 -7.22 -13.08 11.59
CA VAL A 448 -8.52 -13.01 10.92
C VAL A 448 -8.56 -11.83 9.97
N ASN A 449 -8.91 -12.09 8.70
CA ASN A 449 -9.12 -11.05 7.69
C ASN A 449 -10.56 -11.09 7.16
N LEU A 450 -11.31 -10.03 7.45
CA LEU A 450 -12.71 -9.81 7.05
C LEU A 450 -12.85 -8.55 6.20
N LYS A 451 -11.77 -8.16 5.52
CA LYS A 451 -11.75 -6.97 4.68
C LYS A 451 -12.89 -7.04 3.66
N ARG A 452 -13.65 -5.97 3.52
CA ARG A 452 -14.80 -5.85 2.59
C ARG A 452 -15.92 -6.88 2.79
N CYS A 453 -16.05 -7.52 3.95
CA CYS A 453 -17.25 -8.29 4.31
C CYS A 453 -18.41 -7.36 4.68
N SER A 454 -19.21 -6.94 3.70
CA SER A 454 -20.29 -5.97 3.88
C SER A 454 -21.49 -6.49 4.68
N GLY A 455 -21.72 -7.81 4.70
CA GLY A 455 -22.80 -8.46 5.44
C GLY A 455 -22.61 -8.53 6.96
N LEU A 456 -21.43 -8.13 7.45
CA LEU A 456 -21.09 -8.15 8.87
C LEU A 456 -21.37 -6.81 9.56
N THR A 457 -22.02 -6.88 10.72
CA THR A 457 -22.33 -5.74 11.59
C THR A 457 -21.83 -5.98 13.02
N ASP A 458 -22.16 -5.06 13.94
CA ASP A 458 -21.79 -5.14 15.35
C ASP A 458 -22.15 -6.49 15.99
N ARG A 459 -23.28 -7.10 15.62
CA ARG A 459 -23.77 -8.34 16.25
C ARG A 459 -22.85 -9.52 15.92
N GLY A 460 -22.58 -9.79 14.65
CA GLY A 460 -21.72 -10.89 14.24
C GLY A 460 -20.28 -10.71 14.72
N LEU A 461 -19.77 -9.47 14.63
CA LEU A 461 -18.43 -9.13 15.11
C LEU A 461 -18.31 -9.30 16.62
N PHE A 462 -19.30 -8.90 17.40
CA PHE A 462 -19.26 -9.07 18.85
C PHE A 462 -19.18 -10.54 19.25
N THR A 463 -19.98 -11.42 18.63
CA THR A 463 -19.94 -12.87 18.92
C THR A 463 -18.58 -13.47 18.55
N PHE A 464 -18.06 -13.15 17.37
CA PHE A 464 -16.73 -13.57 16.94
C PHE A 464 -15.62 -13.11 17.91
N LEU A 465 -15.61 -11.82 18.25
CA LEU A 465 -14.60 -11.25 19.14
C LEU A 465 -14.71 -11.84 20.55
N SER A 466 -15.92 -12.13 21.03
CA SER A 466 -16.12 -12.76 22.34
C SER A 466 -15.48 -14.16 22.41
N HIS A 467 -15.55 -14.92 21.33
CA HIS A 467 -14.90 -16.23 21.21
C HIS A 467 -13.36 -16.12 21.15
N SER A 468 -12.83 -15.22 20.31
CA SER A 468 -11.40 -15.22 19.95
C SER A 468 -10.54 -14.15 20.66
N ALA A 469 -11.11 -13.32 21.54
CA ALA A 469 -10.42 -12.16 22.12
C ALA A 469 -9.10 -12.50 22.82
N SER A 470 -8.99 -13.67 23.47
CA SER A 470 -7.82 -14.08 24.24
C SER A 470 -6.64 -14.54 23.37
N SER A 471 -6.90 -15.04 22.16
CA SER A 471 -5.90 -15.62 21.26
C SER A 471 -5.53 -14.72 20.07
N LEU A 472 -6.40 -13.78 19.71
CA LEU A 472 -6.25 -12.94 18.52
C LEU A 472 -4.98 -12.07 18.55
N VAL A 473 -4.19 -12.17 17.48
CA VAL A 473 -2.91 -11.45 17.28
C VAL A 473 -3.01 -10.43 16.15
N SER A 474 -3.74 -10.76 15.07
CA SER A 474 -3.96 -9.88 13.91
C SER A 474 -5.41 -9.88 13.48
N LEU A 475 -5.98 -8.70 13.26
CA LEU A 475 -7.34 -8.53 12.79
C LEU A 475 -7.44 -7.47 11.70
N ASN A 476 -8.04 -7.82 10.57
CA ASN A 476 -8.35 -6.88 9.50
C ASN A 476 -9.87 -6.77 9.31
N LEU A 477 -10.41 -5.57 9.56
CA LEU A 477 -11.81 -5.18 9.37
C LEU A 477 -11.93 -4.01 8.39
N ASN A 478 -10.96 -3.85 7.51
CA ASN A 478 -10.94 -2.78 6.54
C ASN A 478 -12.19 -2.83 5.66
N SER A 479 -12.84 -1.68 5.46
CA SER A 479 -14.05 -1.56 4.63
C SER A 479 -15.24 -2.41 5.12
N VAL A 480 -15.30 -2.77 6.41
CA VAL A 480 -16.52 -3.31 7.03
C VAL A 480 -17.41 -2.13 7.46
N TYR A 481 -18.22 -1.64 6.52
CA TYR A 481 -18.88 -0.33 6.65
C TYR A 481 -20.00 -0.27 7.70
N SER A 482 -20.60 -1.40 8.03
CA SER A 482 -21.80 -1.50 8.88
C SER A 482 -21.48 -1.50 10.38
N LEU A 483 -20.21 -1.35 10.76
CA LEU A 483 -19.81 -1.24 12.16
C LEU A 483 -20.20 0.11 12.74
N SER A 484 -20.74 0.11 13.95
CA SER A 484 -21.17 1.32 14.64
C SER A 484 -20.25 1.69 15.81
N ARG A 485 -20.50 2.87 16.39
CA ARG A 485 -19.76 3.35 17.57
C ARG A 485 -20.08 2.52 18.82
N THR A 486 -21.29 1.95 18.89
CA THR A 486 -21.75 1.20 20.07
C THR A 486 -20.93 -0.08 20.24
N LEU A 487 -20.50 -0.73 19.17
CA LEU A 487 -19.57 -1.87 19.23
C LEU A 487 -18.33 -1.54 20.07
N PHE A 488 -17.61 -0.47 19.73
CA PHE A 488 -16.39 -0.10 20.45
C PHE A 488 -16.67 0.23 21.93
N GLU A 489 -17.80 0.87 22.23
CA GLU A 489 -18.21 1.13 23.61
C GLU A 489 -18.56 -0.15 24.39
N THR A 490 -19.18 -1.12 23.75
CA THR A 490 -19.46 -2.44 24.32
C THR A 490 -18.17 -3.20 24.57
N LEU A 491 -17.29 -3.31 23.56
CA LEU A 491 -15.97 -3.94 23.66
C LEU A 491 -15.16 -3.35 24.83
N SER A 492 -15.24 -2.03 25.02
CA SER A 492 -14.59 -1.31 26.12
C SER A 492 -14.96 -1.86 27.51
N ARG A 493 -16.21 -2.31 27.68
CA ARG A 493 -16.76 -2.80 28.95
C ARG A 493 -16.63 -4.31 29.12
N THR A 494 -16.69 -5.07 28.02
CA THR A 494 -16.86 -6.53 28.08
C THR A 494 -15.59 -7.32 27.75
N LEU A 495 -14.74 -6.85 26.83
CA LEU A 495 -13.64 -7.65 26.28
C LEU A 495 -12.28 -6.99 26.46
N ARG A 496 -11.23 -7.81 26.43
CA ARG A 496 -9.82 -7.41 26.41
C ARG A 496 -9.08 -8.26 25.40
N PHE A 497 -8.12 -7.65 24.71
CA PHE A 497 -7.34 -8.30 23.66
C PHE A 497 -5.86 -8.34 24.06
N PRO A 498 -5.46 -9.28 24.94
CA PRO A 498 -4.13 -9.29 25.55
C PRO A 498 -3.00 -9.55 24.55
N LEU A 499 -3.30 -10.20 23.41
CA LEU A 499 -2.32 -10.61 22.41
C LEU A 499 -2.39 -9.83 21.09
N LEU A 500 -3.42 -9.01 20.87
CA LEU A 500 -3.61 -8.31 19.60
C LEU A 500 -2.47 -7.31 19.35
N THR A 501 -1.79 -7.47 18.22
CA THR A 501 -0.62 -6.67 17.81
C THR A 501 -0.88 -5.79 16.59
N THR A 502 -1.73 -6.24 15.67
CA THR A 502 -2.07 -5.52 14.43
C THR A 502 -3.59 -5.45 14.26
N LEU A 503 -4.10 -4.25 13.97
CA LEU A 503 -5.52 -4.02 13.73
C LEU A 503 -5.69 -3.05 12.55
N ASP A 504 -6.35 -3.49 11.48
CA ASP A 504 -6.74 -2.63 10.37
C ASP A 504 -8.23 -2.30 10.47
N LEU A 505 -8.54 -1.02 10.63
CA LEU A 505 -9.87 -0.43 10.64
C LEU A 505 -10.03 0.61 9.52
N GLY A 506 -9.23 0.52 8.46
CA GLY A 506 -9.33 1.43 7.32
C GLY A 506 -10.73 1.45 6.71
N PHE A 507 -11.20 2.63 6.32
CA PHE A 507 -12.51 2.86 5.70
C PHE A 507 -13.72 2.43 6.55
N VAL A 508 -13.55 2.26 7.87
CA VAL A 508 -14.64 2.03 8.83
C VAL A 508 -15.12 3.37 9.40
N ARG A 509 -16.16 3.95 8.78
CA ARG A 509 -16.66 5.32 9.04
C ARG A 509 -17.02 5.63 10.50
N SER A 510 -17.36 4.63 11.30
CA SER A 510 -17.72 4.80 12.71
C SER A 510 -16.52 5.11 13.61
N VAL A 511 -15.30 4.77 13.18
CA VAL A 511 -14.06 4.91 13.95
C VAL A 511 -13.64 6.37 14.06
N ASP A 512 -13.41 6.80 15.30
CA ASP A 512 -12.98 8.15 15.67
C ASP A 512 -11.95 8.15 16.80
N ASP A 513 -11.58 9.34 17.25
CA ASP A 513 -10.64 9.54 18.37
C ASP A 513 -11.02 8.78 19.66
N LYS A 514 -12.32 8.60 19.92
CA LYS A 514 -12.82 7.85 21.09
C LYS A 514 -12.63 6.35 20.89
N ALA A 515 -12.91 5.84 19.70
CA ALA A 515 -12.65 4.43 19.35
C ALA A 515 -11.14 4.11 19.46
N ILE A 516 -10.27 4.97 18.94
CA ILE A 516 -8.80 4.82 19.08
C ILE A 516 -8.41 4.77 20.56
N ALA A 517 -8.93 5.68 21.39
CA ALA A 517 -8.63 5.71 22.83
C ALA A 517 -9.10 4.44 23.55
N ILE A 518 -10.27 3.90 23.17
CA ILE A 518 -10.78 2.62 23.70
C ILE A 518 -9.84 1.48 23.32
N LEU A 519 -9.53 1.33 22.02
CA LEU A 519 -8.67 0.26 21.50
C LEU A 519 -7.27 0.33 22.10
N SER A 520 -6.73 1.53 22.25
CA SER A 520 -5.45 1.77 22.92
C SER A 520 -5.43 1.25 24.36
N ARG A 521 -6.58 1.22 25.05
CA ARG A 521 -6.70 0.76 26.44
C ARG A 521 -6.95 -0.75 26.52
N ILE A 522 -7.86 -1.28 25.69
CA ILE A 522 -8.26 -2.70 25.78
C ILE A 522 -7.29 -3.66 25.08
N CYS A 523 -6.39 -3.13 24.23
CA CYS A 523 -5.36 -3.89 23.51
C CYS A 523 -3.96 -3.48 23.99
N PRO A 524 -3.44 -4.04 25.11
CA PRO A 524 -2.17 -3.62 25.70
C PRO A 524 -0.94 -3.93 24.84
N LYS A 525 -1.01 -4.92 23.94
CA LYS A 525 0.10 -5.32 23.04
C LYS A 525 -0.02 -4.80 21.60
N LEU A 526 -1.07 -4.04 21.27
CA LEU A 526 -1.27 -3.44 19.95
C LEU A 526 -0.08 -2.56 19.53
N LYS A 527 0.57 -2.90 18.43
CA LYS A 527 1.72 -2.16 17.90
C LYS A 527 1.31 -1.26 16.76
N GLU A 528 0.41 -1.74 15.90
CA GLU A 528 -0.01 -1.05 14.68
C GLU A 528 -1.54 -1.03 14.58
N LEU A 529 -2.09 0.17 14.41
CA LEU A 529 -3.50 0.43 14.19
C LEU A 529 -3.64 1.26 12.91
N GLU A 530 -4.26 0.69 11.88
CA GLU A 530 -4.52 1.39 10.62
C GLU A 530 -5.93 1.98 10.61
N VAL A 531 -6.05 3.27 10.28
CA VAL A 531 -7.31 4.02 10.25
C VAL A 531 -7.45 4.86 8.97
N TYR A 532 -6.83 4.41 7.88
CA TYR A 532 -6.90 5.09 6.57
C TYR A 532 -8.36 5.37 6.16
N GLY A 533 -8.63 6.56 5.63
CA GLY A 533 -9.98 6.94 5.19
C GLY A 533 -10.98 7.25 6.32
N ASN A 534 -10.59 7.11 7.59
CA ASN A 534 -11.45 7.47 8.72
C ASN A 534 -11.26 8.94 9.07
N ASN A 535 -12.02 9.81 8.41
CA ASN A 535 -11.93 11.27 8.54
C ASN A 535 -12.17 11.81 9.97
N ARG A 536 -12.70 10.99 10.89
CA ARG A 536 -12.94 11.37 12.30
C ARG A 536 -11.77 11.02 13.22
N CYS A 537 -10.68 10.46 12.68
CA CYS A 537 -9.44 10.16 13.39
C CYS A 537 -8.45 11.31 13.23
N THR A 538 -8.24 12.07 14.30
CA THR A 538 -7.45 13.30 14.35
C THR A 538 -6.23 13.16 15.27
N GLN A 539 -5.42 14.22 15.37
CA GLN A 539 -4.28 14.29 16.31
C GLN A 539 -4.72 14.34 17.78
N ARG A 540 -6.01 14.56 18.07
CA ARG A 540 -6.55 14.64 19.44
C ARG A 540 -6.79 13.27 20.07
N ALA A 541 -6.72 12.18 19.29
CA ALA A 541 -6.85 10.82 19.79
C ALA A 541 -5.85 10.54 20.93
N ARG A 542 -6.36 10.02 22.06
CA ARG A 542 -5.52 9.58 23.18
C ARG A 542 -4.92 8.22 22.84
N ILE A 543 -3.61 8.18 22.65
CA ILE A 543 -2.88 6.97 22.22
C ILE A 543 -1.83 6.64 23.28
N ARG A 544 -1.77 5.38 23.72
CA ARG A 544 -0.74 4.93 24.66
C ARG A 544 0.64 4.93 24.01
N ARG A 545 1.68 5.03 24.85
CA ARG A 545 3.07 4.92 24.39
C ARG A 545 3.29 3.56 23.69
N GLY A 546 3.98 3.61 22.55
CA GLY A 546 4.33 2.43 21.76
C GLY A 546 3.28 1.94 20.75
N LEU A 547 2.05 2.48 20.75
CA LEU A 547 1.07 2.21 19.71
C LEU A 547 1.27 3.18 18.54
N LYS A 548 1.50 2.66 17.34
CA LYS A 548 1.51 3.44 16.10
C LYS A 548 0.12 3.44 15.50
N VAL A 549 -0.39 4.64 15.22
CA VAL A 549 -1.65 4.82 14.48
C VAL A 549 -1.31 5.36 13.10
N LEU A 550 -1.69 4.64 12.05
CA LEU A 550 -1.38 4.92 10.66
C LEU A 550 -2.62 5.40 9.91
N GLY A 551 -2.43 6.31 8.96
CA GLY A 551 -3.51 6.74 8.06
C GLY A 551 -4.51 7.71 8.68
N ARG A 552 -4.14 8.45 9.74
CA ARG A 552 -5.00 9.53 10.25
C ARG A 552 -5.08 10.63 9.21
N GLN A 553 -6.19 11.36 9.19
CA GLN A 553 -6.36 12.48 8.25
C GLN A 553 -5.21 13.50 8.35
N SER A 554 -4.67 13.69 9.55
CA SER A 554 -3.55 14.59 9.79
C SER A 554 -2.20 14.12 9.26
N ASP A 555 -2.07 12.84 8.92
CA ASP A 555 -0.84 12.25 8.39
C ASP A 555 -0.79 12.41 6.84
N SER A 556 -1.92 12.81 6.22
CA SER A 556 -2.10 12.95 4.76
C SER A 556 -2.07 14.40 4.25
N ILE A 557 -1.57 15.38 5.03
CA ILE A 557 -1.58 16.83 4.71
C ILE A 557 -0.18 17.45 4.73
#